data_AF-A0A9D4D3H7-F1
#
_entry.id   AF-A0A9D4D3H7-F1
#
_cell.length_a   1.000
_cell.length_b   1.000
_cell.length_c   1.000
_cell.angle_alpha   90.00
_cell.angle_beta   90.00
_cell.angle_gamma   90.00
#
_symmetry.space_group_name_H-M   'P 1'
#
loop_
_entity.id
_entity.type
_entity.pdbx_description
1 polymer ?
#
loop_
_entity_poly.entity_id
_entity_poly.type
_entity_poly.pdbx_seq_one_letter_code
_entity_poly.pdbx_strand_id
1 'polypeptide(L)'
;MPGNPDKVIRLKEKYEYDVRTRGDSYEEYAVCSIRDICVLPRGQVLVADAMNNNVKLLNQQYKVLSHCVKLDTPSGIFQITPSEVGVTSGSVVQFIKVN
;
A
#
# COMPACT_ATOMS: atom_id res chain seq x y z
N MET A 1 13.25 -22.36 -26.22
CA MET A 1 13.24 -21.22 -27.16
C MET A 1 13.74 -19.99 -26.42
N PRO A 2 14.76 -19.26 -26.91
CA PRO A 2 15.21 -18.03 -26.26
C PRO A 2 14.16 -16.94 -26.50
N GLY A 3 13.72 -16.25 -25.43
CA GLY A 3 12.73 -15.18 -25.51
C GLY A 3 13.27 -14.00 -26.30
N ASN A 4 12.42 -13.41 -27.16
CA ASN A 4 12.76 -12.26 -27.98
C ASN A 4 13.17 -11.06 -27.08
N PRO A 5 14.41 -10.54 -27.19
CA PRO A 5 14.93 -9.48 -26.32
C PRO A 5 14.31 -8.09 -26.56
N ASP A 6 13.45 -7.92 -27.57
CA ASP A 6 13.01 -6.59 -28.03
C ASP A 6 11.66 -6.09 -27.46
N LYS A 7 11.04 -6.79 -26.50
CA LYS A 7 9.87 -6.23 -25.79
C LYS A 7 10.32 -5.25 -24.70
N VAL A 8 10.84 -4.10 -25.13
CA VAL A 8 11.07 -2.96 -24.24
C VAL A 8 9.72 -2.36 -23.85
N ILE A 9 9.31 -2.55 -22.59
CA ILE A 9 8.13 -1.90 -22.03
C ILE A 9 8.45 -0.40 -21.91
N ARG A 10 7.78 0.43 -22.72
CA ARG A 10 7.87 1.88 -22.62
C ARG A 10 6.71 2.42 -21.80
N LEU A 11 7.02 3.14 -20.72
CA LEU A 11 6.03 3.89 -19.96
C LEU A 11 5.46 5.00 -20.85
N LYS A 12 4.13 5.09 -20.96
CA LYS A 12 3.45 6.10 -21.78
C LYS A 12 3.08 7.33 -20.96
N GLU A 13 2.57 7.12 -19.76
CA GLU A 13 1.98 8.16 -18.92
C GLU A 13 2.37 7.92 -17.45
N LYS A 14 2.38 9.00 -16.67
CA LYS A 14 2.63 9.00 -15.23
C LYS A 14 1.48 9.72 -14.54
N TYR A 15 0.93 9.10 -13.50
CA TYR A 15 -0.08 9.70 -12.64
C TYR A 15 0.44 9.73 -11.20
N GLU A 16 0.09 10.77 -10.46
CA GLU A 16 0.44 10.93 -9.05
C GLU A 16 -0.83 11.14 -8.25
N TYR A 17 -0.94 10.44 -7.11
CA TYR A 17 -2.08 10.50 -6.23
C TYR A 17 -1.60 10.77 -4.80
N ASP A 18 -2.25 11.73 -4.14
CA ASP A 18 -1.98 12.04 -2.74
C ASP A 18 -2.72 11.05 -1.84
N VAL A 19 -1.94 10.38 -0.97
CA VAL A 19 -2.44 9.38 -0.03
C VAL A 19 -2.32 9.85 1.42
N ARG A 20 -2.05 11.14 1.64
CA ARG A 20 -2.04 11.75 2.96
C ARG A 20 -3.46 11.86 3.51
N THR A 21 -3.61 11.62 4.81
CA THR A 21 -4.86 11.76 5.56
C THR A 21 -4.74 12.82 6.64
N ARG A 22 -5.87 13.44 7.01
CA ARG A 22 -5.92 14.40 8.12
C ARG A 22 -5.54 13.69 9.41
N GLY A 23 -4.41 14.06 10.00
CA GLY A 23 -3.88 13.43 11.22
C GLY A 23 -2.56 12.67 11.02
N ASP A 24 -2.11 12.48 9.77
CA ASP A 24 -0.70 12.24 9.48
C ASP A 24 0.03 13.51 9.98
N SER A 25 0.79 13.39 11.06
CA SER A 25 0.98 14.41 12.13
C SER A 25 1.32 15.86 11.75
N TYR A 26 1.03 16.79 12.68
CA TYR A 26 1.10 18.26 12.62
C TYR A 26 2.46 18.94 12.36
N GLU A 27 3.54 18.22 12.04
CA GLU A 27 4.85 18.84 11.78
C GLU A 27 5.26 18.73 10.31
N GLU A 28 6.12 19.65 9.90
CA GLU A 28 6.58 19.98 8.53
C GLU A 28 7.11 18.81 7.68
N TYR A 29 7.11 17.58 8.21
CA TYR A 29 7.59 16.35 7.60
C TYR A 29 6.54 15.22 7.60
N ALA A 30 5.24 15.54 7.56
CA ALA A 30 4.12 14.60 7.41
C ALA A 30 4.07 13.87 6.04
N VAL A 31 5.22 13.36 5.59
CA VAL A 31 5.35 12.58 4.38
C VAL A 31 4.88 11.17 4.70
N CYS A 32 3.78 10.75 4.06
CA CYS A 32 3.34 9.36 4.05
C CYS A 32 4.55 8.50 3.66
N SER A 33 5.07 7.69 4.59
CA SER A 33 6.28 6.91 4.38
C SER A 33 5.88 5.57 3.77
N ILE A 34 5.55 5.61 2.48
CA ILE A 34 5.10 4.45 1.73
C ILE A 34 6.28 3.47 1.62
N ARG A 35 6.22 2.38 2.41
CA ARG A 35 7.22 1.31 2.37
C ARG A 35 6.87 0.21 1.40
N ASP A 36 5.58 -0.09 1.28
CA ASP A 36 5.09 -1.15 0.42
C ASP A 36 3.63 -0.93 0.02
N ILE A 37 3.21 -1.58 -1.05
CA ILE A 37 1.84 -1.58 -1.55
C ILE A 37 1.39 -2.98 -1.95
N CYS A 38 0.09 -3.25 -1.81
CA CYS A 38 -0.51 -4.48 -2.30
C CYS A 38 -1.85 -4.19 -2.98
N VAL A 39 -2.01 -4.64 -4.22
CA VAL A 39 -3.28 -4.52 -4.96
C VAL A 39 -4.18 -5.70 -4.60
N LEU A 40 -5.41 -5.42 -4.19
CA LEU A 40 -6.44 -6.40 -3.87
C LEU A 40 -7.21 -6.83 -5.15
N PRO A 41 -7.92 -7.98 -5.16
CA PRO A 41 -8.57 -8.51 -6.36
C PRO A 41 -9.64 -7.59 -6.96
N ARG A 42 -10.23 -6.71 -6.14
CA ARG A 42 -11.19 -5.69 -6.58
C ARG A 42 -10.52 -4.38 -7.02
N GLY A 43 -9.20 -4.35 -7.21
CA GLY A 43 -8.45 -3.16 -7.66
C GLY A 43 -8.31 -2.08 -6.58
N GLN A 44 -8.65 -2.37 -5.33
CA GLN A 44 -8.29 -1.53 -4.19
C GLN A 44 -6.79 -1.70 -3.89
N VAL A 45 -6.17 -0.72 -3.26
CA VAL A 45 -4.74 -0.75 -2.95
C VAL A 45 -4.53 -0.57 -1.46
N LEU A 46 -3.75 -1.45 -0.85
CA LEU A 46 -3.24 -1.27 0.50
C LEU A 46 -1.88 -0.58 0.43
N VAL A 47 -1.63 0.33 1.36
CA VAL A 47 -0.38 1.10 1.46
C VAL A 47 0.14 1.00 2.88
N ALA A 48 1.38 0.53 3.05
CA ALA A 48 2.09 0.55 4.32
C ALA A 48 2.69 1.94 4.54
N ASP A 49 2.08 2.72 5.43
CA ASP A 49 2.56 4.02 5.85
C ASP A 49 3.31 3.89 7.18
N ALA A 50 4.62 3.64 7.07
CA ALA A 50 5.44 3.18 8.19
C ALA A 50 5.54 4.22 9.31
N MET A 51 5.85 5.47 8.95
CA MET A 51 6.10 6.53 9.93
C MET A 51 4.81 7.02 10.60
N ASN A 52 3.65 6.81 9.95
CA ASN A 52 2.35 7.09 10.56
C ASN A 52 1.72 5.86 11.24
N ASN A 53 2.46 4.75 11.36
CA ASN A 53 2.02 3.51 11.98
C ASN A 53 0.64 3.04 11.47
N ASN A 54 0.49 3.01 10.14
CA ASN A 54 -0.82 2.81 9.53
C ASN A 54 -0.76 2.01 8.22
N VAL A 55 -1.78 1.21 7.98
CA VAL A 55 -2.08 0.62 6.66
C VAL A 55 -3.31 1.29 6.10
N LYS A 56 -3.13 1.99 4.97
CA LYS A 56 -4.20 2.73 4.29
C LYS A 56 -4.82 1.87 3.21
N LEU A 57 -6.15 1.92 3.11
CA LEU A 57 -6.90 1.30 2.02
C LEU A 57 -7.34 2.39 1.03
N LEU A 58 -6.96 2.23 -0.22
CA LEU A 58 -7.37 3.08 -1.33
C LEU A 58 -8.43 2.36 -2.16
N ASN A 59 -9.41 3.10 -2.65
CA ASN A 59 -10.35 2.57 -3.65
C ASN A 59 -9.70 2.48 -5.04
N GLN A 60 -10.47 1.98 -6.01
CA GLN A 60 -10.04 1.85 -7.42
C GLN A 60 -9.67 3.19 -8.09
N GLN A 61 -10.07 4.31 -7.50
CA GLN A 61 -9.74 5.68 -7.95
C GLN A 61 -8.61 6.29 -7.11
N TYR A 62 -7.88 5.46 -6.35
CA TYR A 62 -6.76 5.83 -5.48
C TYR A 62 -7.09 6.83 -4.38
N LYS A 63 -8.37 6.94 -3.98
CA LYS A 63 -8.79 7.74 -2.83
C LYS A 63 -8.69 6.93 -1.56
N VAL A 64 -8.12 7.50 -0.51
CA VAL A 64 -8.01 6.87 0.81
C VAL A 64 -9.40 6.69 1.44
N LEU A 65 -9.67 5.49 1.94
CA LEU A 65 -10.87 5.10 2.66
C LEU A 65 -10.65 5.17 4.18
N SER A 66 -11.73 5.35 4.94
CA SER A 66 -11.71 5.59 6.39
C SER A 66 -11.26 4.42 7.27
N HIS A 67 -11.17 3.20 6.74
CA HIS A 67 -10.94 1.97 7.51
C HIS A 67 -9.46 1.56 7.57
N CYS A 68 -8.58 2.53 7.81
CA CYS A 68 -7.15 2.25 7.92
C CYS A 68 -6.84 1.49 9.22
N VAL A 69 -5.92 0.53 9.16
CA VAL A 69 -5.54 -0.31 10.32
C VAL A 69 -4.25 0.23 10.92
N LYS A 70 -4.28 0.59 12.22
CA LYS A 70 -3.07 0.98 12.93
C LYS A 70 -2.18 -0.22 13.18
N LEU A 71 -0.94 -0.13 12.70
CA LEU A 71 0.10 -1.12 12.89
C LEU A 71 1.41 -0.39 13.14
N ASP A 72 2.23 -0.88 14.06
CA ASP A 72 3.49 -0.20 14.37
C ASP A 72 4.49 -0.39 13.22
N THR A 73 4.85 0.67 12.52
CA THR A 73 5.89 0.65 11.47
C THR A 73 5.72 -0.47 10.43
N PRO A 74 4.58 -0.53 9.70
CA PRO A 74 4.37 -1.50 8.64
C PRO A 74 5.44 -1.35 7.55
N SER A 75 6.03 -2.45 7.13
CA SER A 75 7.23 -2.48 6.27
C SER A 75 7.05 -3.31 5.00
N GLY A 76 6.08 -4.21 4.97
CA GLY A 76 5.76 -5.06 3.83
C GLY A 76 4.30 -5.47 3.85
N ILE A 77 3.67 -5.60 2.69
CA ILE A 77 2.29 -6.04 2.53
C ILE A 77 2.22 -7.06 1.39
N PHE A 78 1.59 -8.20 1.66
CA PHE A 78 1.40 -9.23 0.64
C PHE A 78 0.01 -9.86 0.73
N GLN A 79 -0.51 -10.25 -0.42
CA GLN A 79 -1.77 -10.97 -0.48
C GLN A 79 -1.55 -12.45 -0.14
N ILE A 80 -2.41 -13.00 0.70
CA ILE A 80 -2.42 -14.43 1.06
C ILE A 80 -3.57 -15.14 0.37
N THR A 81 -4.77 -14.57 0.51
CA THR A 81 -5.99 -15.03 -0.17
C THR A 81 -6.77 -13.83 -0.70
N PRO A 82 -7.83 -14.03 -1.50
CA PRO A 82 -8.69 -12.92 -1.92
C PRO A 82 -9.30 -12.10 -0.76
N SER A 83 -9.43 -12.69 0.43
CA SER A 83 -10.01 -12.05 1.62
C SER A 83 -9.02 -11.90 2.79
N GLU A 84 -7.71 -12.06 2.54
CA GLU A 84 -6.69 -11.96 3.58
C GLU A 84 -5.35 -11.46 3.05
N VAL A 85 -4.75 -10.56 3.84
CA VAL A 85 -3.43 -9.99 3.57
C VAL A 85 -2.52 -10.16 4.78
N GLY A 86 -1.23 -10.34 4.52
CA GLY A 86 -0.17 -10.29 5.51
C GLY A 86 0.48 -8.92 5.52
N VAL A 87 0.78 -8.40 6.70
CA VAL A 87 1.56 -7.17 6.89
C VAL A 87 2.73 -7.46 7.82
N THR A 88 3.95 -7.11 7.41
CA THR A 88 5.13 -7.22 8.25
C THR A 88 5.36 -5.93 9.02
N SER A 89 5.65 -6.04 10.31
CA SER A 89 5.87 -4.92 11.22
C SER A 89 6.95 -5.35 12.21
N GLY A 90 8.11 -4.70 12.20
CA GLY A 90 9.25 -5.10 13.03
C GLY A 90 9.59 -6.60 12.90
N SER A 91 9.39 -7.36 13.98
CA SER A 91 9.63 -8.81 14.05
C SER A 91 8.37 -9.66 13.89
N VAL A 92 7.21 -9.07 13.58
CA VAL A 92 5.93 -9.77 13.48
C VAL A 92 5.35 -9.74 12.07
N VAL A 93 4.56 -10.77 11.76
CA VAL A 93 3.67 -10.83 10.60
C VAL A 93 2.24 -10.86 11.12
N GLN A 94 1.44 -9.88 10.71
CA GLN A 94 0.04 -9.74 11.09
C GLN A 94 -0.85 -10.11 9.90
N PHE A 95 -1.94 -10.82 10.17
CA PHE A 95 -2.89 -11.24 9.15
C PHE A 95 -4.19 -10.46 9.29
N ILE A 96 -4.58 -9.75 8.23
CA ILE A 96 -5.74 -8.86 8.20
C ILE A 96 -6.75 -9.42 7.21
N LYS A 97 -7.99 -9.64 7.68
CA LYS A 97 -9.11 -10.00 6.80
C LYS A 97 -9.62 -8.77 6.07
N VAL A 98 -9.88 -8.91 4.77
CA VAL A 98 -10.45 -7.87 3.91
C VAL A 98 -11.80 -8.36 3.34
N ASN A 99 -12.81 -7.50 3.36
CA ASN A 99 -14.20 -7.79 2.94
C ASN A 99 -14.47 -7.38 1.47
#